data_AF-A0A942XI72-F1
#
_entry.id   AF-A0A942XI72-F1
#
_cell.length_a   1.000
_cell.length_b   1.000
_cell.length_c   1.000
_cell.angle_alpha   90.00
_cell.angle_beta   90.00
_cell.angle_gamma   90.00
#
_symmetry.space_group_name_H-M   'P 1'
#
loop_
_entity.id
_entity.type
_entity.pdbx_description
1 polymer ?
#
loop_
_entity_poly.entity_id
_entity_poly.type
_entity_poly.pdbx_seq_one_letter_code
_entity_poly.pdbx_strand_id
1 'polypeptide(L)'
;LCLLTAVLFYEKLPQEIPVQWNRGAVSSLVNKKFIFAYPIACVVIRYLLRPFLYAKIQVRDFYREIIAEYLTNYMCFVALSVEIFSMLFLYGVVENIVLLLAVDTIVLIGMLLTGLVKMDLRAKE
;
A
#
# COMPACT_ATOMS: atom_id res chain seq x y z
N LEU A 1 -7.26 -7.15 -0.97
CA LEU A 1 -6.10 -7.63 -1.75
C LEU A 1 -4.94 -8.03 -0.83
N CYS A 2 -4.42 -7.15 0.03
CA CYS A 2 -3.31 -7.46 0.96
C CYS A 2 -3.49 -8.75 1.78
N LEU A 3 -4.69 -8.98 2.34
CA LEU A 3 -4.92 -10.20 3.12
C LEU A 3 -4.86 -11.46 2.25
N LEU A 4 -5.29 -11.35 1.00
CA LEU A 4 -5.33 -12.46 0.05
C LEU A 4 -3.92 -12.77 -0.47
N THR A 5 -3.10 -11.75 -0.75
CA THR A 5 -1.68 -11.91 -1.07
C THR A 5 -0.90 -12.51 0.11
N ALA A 6 -1.11 -12.01 1.33
CA ALA A 6 -0.44 -12.53 2.51
C ALA A 6 -0.74 -14.03 2.70
N VAL A 7 -2.01 -14.44 2.59
CA VAL A 7 -2.42 -15.85 2.73
C VAL A 7 -1.84 -16.73 1.61
N LEU A 8 -1.91 -16.29 0.34
CA LEU A 8 -1.43 -17.07 -0.81
C LEU A 8 0.07 -17.34 -0.75
N PHE A 9 0.85 -16.38 -0.25
CA PHE A 9 2.29 -16.49 -0.22
C PHE A 9 2.86 -16.91 1.15
N TYR A 10 2.04 -16.96 2.20
CA TYR A 10 2.49 -17.37 3.54
C TYR A 10 3.19 -18.75 3.57
N GLU A 11 2.68 -19.68 2.77
CA GLU A 11 3.21 -21.04 2.65
C GLU A 11 4.56 -21.08 1.92
N LYS A 12 4.85 -20.08 1.07
CA LYS A 12 6.08 -20.02 0.27
C LYS A 12 7.15 -19.13 0.89
N LEU A 13 6.90 -18.57 2.08
CA LEU A 13 7.83 -17.72 2.82
C LEU A 13 8.82 -18.56 3.64
N PRO A 14 10.13 -18.22 3.63
CA PRO A 14 11.07 -18.75 4.61
C PRO A 14 10.69 -18.31 6.03
N GLN A 15 11.17 -19.00 7.07
CA GLN A 15 10.81 -18.68 8.46
C GLN A 15 11.20 -17.25 8.89
N GLU A 16 12.24 -16.70 8.27
CA GLU A 16 12.74 -15.36 8.52
C GLU A 16 12.84 -14.58 7.20
N ILE A 17 12.31 -13.36 7.21
CA ILE A 17 12.30 -12.40 6.11
C ILE A 17 13.47 -11.43 6.36
N PRO A 18 14.48 -11.38 5.48
CA PRO A 18 15.54 -10.38 5.56
C PRO A 18 14.98 -9.03 5.13
N VAL A 19 15.04 -8.05 6.03
CA VAL A 19 14.70 -6.66 5.71
C VAL A 19 15.98 -5.91 5.43
N GLN A 20 16.11 -5.40 4.20
CA GLN A 20 17.30 -4.71 3.72
C GLN A 20 16.96 -3.24 3.41
N TRP A 21 17.48 -2.33 4.21
CA TRP A 21 17.29 -0.88 4.03
C TRP A 21 18.43 -0.22 3.25
N ASN A 22 19.61 -0.85 3.20
CA ASN A 22 20.80 -0.26 2.58
C ASN A 22 21.67 -1.31 1.86
N ARG A 23 21.85 -1.12 0.54
CA ARG A 23 22.85 -1.73 -0.36
C ARG A 23 23.54 -3.01 0.17
N GLY A 24 22.80 -4.11 0.29
CA GLY A 24 23.38 -5.45 0.52
C GLY A 24 23.65 -5.84 1.97
N ALA A 25 23.39 -4.99 2.97
CA ALA A 25 23.48 -5.38 4.38
C ALA A 25 22.10 -5.75 4.92
N VAL A 26 21.90 -7.03 5.24
CA VAL A 26 20.70 -7.53 5.93
C VAL A 26 20.62 -6.83 7.28
N SER A 27 19.68 -5.89 7.43
CA SER A 27 19.60 -5.02 8.60
C SER A 27 18.82 -5.66 9.75
N SER A 28 17.93 -6.62 9.47
CA SER A 28 17.22 -7.42 10.48
C SER A 28 16.47 -8.59 9.84
N LEU A 29 16.41 -9.73 10.53
CA LEU A 29 15.56 -10.87 10.21
C LEU A 29 14.24 -10.75 10.98
N VAL A 30 13.10 -10.73 10.27
CA VAL A 30 11.77 -10.70 10.88
C VAL A 30 11.02 -11.99 10.62
N ASN A 31 10.27 -12.47 11.60
CA ASN A 31 9.50 -13.71 11.46
C ASN A 31 8.51 -13.62 10.28
N LYS A 32 8.28 -14.74 9.57
CA LYS A 32 7.31 -14.79 8.46
C LYS A 32 5.89 -14.32 8.80
N LYS A 33 5.48 -14.37 10.08
CA LYS A 33 4.20 -13.80 10.55
C LYS A 33 4.10 -12.28 10.33
N PHE A 34 5.22 -11.59 10.17
CA PHE A 34 5.28 -10.16 9.92
C PHE A 34 4.58 -9.75 8.61
N ILE A 35 4.41 -10.65 7.65
CA ILE A 35 3.64 -10.35 6.43
C ILE A 35 2.19 -9.93 6.73
N PHE A 36 1.61 -10.43 7.83
CA PHE A 36 0.26 -10.05 8.25
C PHE A 36 0.19 -8.64 8.85
N ALA A 37 1.33 -8.01 9.17
CA ALA A 37 1.35 -6.63 9.63
C ALA A 37 0.83 -5.66 8.55
N TYR A 38 1.11 -5.92 7.27
CA TYR A 38 0.65 -5.10 6.15
C TYR A 38 -0.89 -5.06 6.00
N PRO A 39 -1.62 -6.20 5.92
CA PRO A 39 -3.08 -6.19 5.89
C PRO A 39 -3.70 -5.64 7.18
N ILE A 40 -3.11 -5.88 8.34
CA ILE A 40 -3.58 -5.29 9.60
C ILE A 40 -3.43 -3.76 9.56
N ALA A 41 -2.29 -3.25 9.11
CA ALA A 41 -2.05 -1.82 8.93
C ALA A 41 -3.05 -1.21 7.94
N CYS A 42 -3.33 -1.87 6.81
CA CYS A 42 -4.38 -1.43 5.87
C CYS A 42 -5.75 -1.28 6.54
N VAL A 43 -6.16 -2.27 7.36
CA VAL A 43 -7.45 -2.23 8.07
C VAL A 43 -7.47 -1.10 9.08
N VAL A 44 -6.41 -0.96 9.89
CA VAL A 44 -6.27 0.10 10.89
C VAL A 44 -6.29 1.47 10.22
N ILE A 45 -5.51 1.67 9.16
CA ILE A 45 -5.49 2.90 8.39
C ILE A 45 -6.88 3.20 7.84
N ARG A 46 -7.59 2.22 7.25
CA ARG A 46 -8.95 2.44 6.74
C ARG A 46 -9.92 2.88 7.82
N TYR A 47 -9.79 2.33 9.03
CA TYR A 47 -10.63 2.68 10.17
C TYR A 47 -10.27 4.03 10.80
N LEU A 48 -9.00 4.46 10.74
CA LEU A 48 -8.54 5.72 11.32
C LEU A 48 -8.64 6.90 10.34
N LEU A 49 -8.28 6.70 9.08
CA LEU A 49 -8.27 7.77 8.07
C LEU A 49 -9.68 8.28 7.78
N ARG A 50 -10.68 7.39 7.70
CA ARG A 50 -12.09 7.79 7.47
C ARG A 50 -12.57 8.79 8.53
N PRO A 51 -12.62 8.46 9.83
CA PRO A 51 -13.09 9.39 10.86
C PRO A 51 -12.20 10.62 10.95
N PHE A 52 -10.88 10.51 10.72
CA PHE A 52 -9.99 11.67 10.71
C PHE A 52 -10.32 12.66 9.59
N LEU A 53 -10.51 12.18 8.36
CA LEU A 53 -10.90 13.01 7.22
C LEU A 53 -12.29 13.60 7.42
N TYR A 54 -13.22 12.82 8.00
CA TYR A 54 -14.55 13.30 8.36
C TYR A 54 -14.51 14.40 9.43
N ALA A 55 -13.63 14.31 10.42
CA ALA A 55 -13.52 15.30 11.49
C ALA A 55 -12.75 16.57 11.07
N LYS A 56 -11.77 16.46 10.17
CA LYS A 56 -10.84 17.56 9.85
C LYS A 56 -11.14 18.32 8.56
N ILE A 57 -11.73 17.69 7.56
CA ILE A 57 -11.94 18.35 6.26
C ILE A 57 -13.33 19.00 6.25
N GLN A 58 -13.45 20.32 6.15
CA GLN A 58 -14.74 21.00 5.94
C GLN A 58 -15.04 21.19 4.44
N VAL A 59 -15.20 20.11 3.69
CA VAL A 59 -15.66 20.14 2.28
C VAL A 59 -17.09 19.63 2.17
N ARG A 60 -17.79 19.96 1.07
CA ARG A 60 -19.11 19.41 0.77
C ARG A 60 -19.09 17.88 0.90
N ASP A 61 -20.14 17.29 1.47
CA ASP A 61 -20.20 15.86 1.82
C ASP A 61 -19.88 14.93 0.64
N PHE A 62 -20.27 15.31 -0.57
CA PHE A 62 -19.93 14.60 -1.80
C PHE A 62 -18.42 14.48 -2.07
N TYR A 63 -17.67 15.58 -1.94
CA TYR A 63 -16.22 15.56 -2.15
C TYR A 63 -15.49 14.86 -1.00
N ARG A 64 -16.05 14.91 0.21
CA ARG A 64 -15.50 14.26 1.41
C ARG A 64 -15.46 12.74 1.26
N GLU A 65 -16.53 12.13 0.78
CA GLU A 65 -16.57 10.68 0.54
C GLU A 65 -15.59 10.23 -0.53
N ILE A 66 -15.51 10.97 -1.65
CA ILE A 66 -14.59 10.67 -2.75
C ILE A 66 -13.13 10.78 -2.30
N ILE A 67 -12.78 11.86 -1.60
CA ILE A 67 -11.42 12.05 -1.07
C ILE A 67 -11.09 10.96 -0.05
N ALA A 68 -12.00 10.61 0.85
CA ALA A 68 -11.75 9.58 1.85
C ALA A 68 -11.58 8.18 1.23
N GLU A 69 -12.41 7.83 0.24
CA GLU A 69 -12.27 6.58 -0.49
C GLU A 69 -10.94 6.54 -1.28
N TYR A 70 -10.59 7.63 -1.96
CA TYR A 70 -9.35 7.75 -2.69
C TYR A 70 -8.12 7.62 -1.77
N LEU A 71 -8.07 8.38 -0.67
CA LEU A 71 -6.94 8.38 0.26
C LEU A 71 -6.78 7.03 0.97
N THR A 72 -7.88 6.40 1.38
CA THR A 72 -7.82 5.08 2.02
C THR A 72 -7.38 3.98 1.05
N ASN A 73 -7.84 4.03 -0.21
CA ASN A 73 -7.39 3.12 -1.26
C ASN A 73 -5.91 3.33 -1.59
N TYR A 74 -5.45 4.58 -1.63
CA TYR A 74 -4.03 4.93 -1.81
C TYR A 74 -3.15 4.31 -0.73
N MET A 75 -3.48 4.52 0.56
CA MET A 75 -2.67 3.99 1.65
C MET A 75 -2.64 2.46 1.64
N CYS A 76 -3.75 1.82 1.28
CA CYS A 76 -3.81 0.36 1.14
C CYS A 76 -2.97 -0.13 -0.05
N PHE A 77 -2.90 0.64 -1.13
CA PHE A 77 -2.08 0.31 -2.29
C PHE A 77 -0.58 0.36 -1.96
N VAL A 78 -0.14 1.39 -1.24
CA VAL A 78 1.25 1.50 -0.76
C VAL A 78 1.62 0.33 0.17
N ALA A 79 0.73 -0.05 1.07
CA ALA A 79 1.00 -1.21 1.93
C ALA A 79 1.05 -2.53 1.13
N LEU A 80 0.19 -2.69 0.12
CA LEU A 80 0.24 -3.84 -0.80
C LEU A 80 1.55 -3.87 -1.61
N SER A 81 2.05 -2.73 -2.09
CA SER A 81 3.27 -2.70 -2.89
C SER A 81 4.49 -3.10 -2.06
N VAL A 82 4.59 -2.59 -0.83
CA VAL A 82 5.64 -2.98 0.12
C VAL A 82 5.54 -4.47 0.47
N GLU A 83 4.33 -5.01 0.61
CA GLU A 83 4.10 -6.43 0.82
C GLU A 83 4.63 -7.27 -0.35
N ILE A 84 4.22 -6.97 -1.58
CA ILE A 84 4.64 -7.70 -2.80
C ILE A 84 6.16 -7.61 -2.99
N PHE A 85 6.75 -6.46 -2.72
CA PHE A 85 8.19 -6.29 -2.81
C PHE A 85 8.96 -7.10 -1.78
N SER A 86 8.48 -7.17 -0.56
CA SER A 86 9.08 -8.02 0.46
C SER A 86 9.18 -9.46 -0.06
N MET A 87 8.22 -9.91 -0.88
CA MET A 87 8.24 -11.21 -1.55
C MET A 87 9.23 -11.25 -2.72
N LEU A 88 9.21 -10.27 -3.61
CA LEU A 88 10.12 -10.21 -4.76
C LEU A 88 11.59 -10.13 -4.34
N PHE A 89 11.87 -9.43 -3.24
CA PHE A 89 13.18 -9.35 -2.60
C PHE A 89 13.60 -10.72 -2.06
N LEU A 90 12.70 -11.43 -1.37
CA LEU A 90 12.93 -12.80 -0.89
C LEU A 90 13.25 -13.79 -2.01
N TYR A 91 12.60 -13.66 -3.17
CA TYR A 91 12.87 -14.49 -4.34
C TYR A 91 14.11 -14.05 -5.14
N GLY A 92 14.82 -13.00 -4.71
CA GLY A 92 16.00 -12.49 -5.41
C GLY A 92 15.69 -11.81 -6.75
N VAL A 93 14.43 -11.43 -6.99
CA VAL A 93 14.01 -10.79 -8.25
C VAL A 93 14.33 -9.30 -8.25
N VAL A 94 14.27 -8.66 -7.09
CA VAL A 94 14.52 -7.22 -6.96
C VAL A 94 15.52 -6.98 -5.84
N GLU A 95 16.68 -6.40 -6.18
CA GLU A 95 17.76 -6.12 -5.22
C GLU A 95 17.73 -4.68 -4.68
N ASN A 96 17.03 -3.78 -5.38
CA ASN A 96 17.13 -2.35 -5.15
C ASN A 96 15.78 -1.69 -4.84
N ILE A 97 15.68 -1.14 -3.63
CA ILE A 97 14.50 -0.41 -3.15
C ILE A 97 14.15 0.81 -4.03
N VAL A 98 15.14 1.37 -4.75
CA VAL A 98 14.92 2.48 -5.68
C VAL A 98 14.02 2.09 -6.85
N LEU A 99 14.16 0.85 -7.36
CA LEU A 99 13.31 0.35 -8.45
C LEU A 99 11.86 0.17 -7.97
N LEU A 100 11.68 -0.28 -6.73
CA LEU A 100 10.36 -0.30 -6.09
C LEU A 100 9.79 1.12 -6.01
N LEU A 101 10.52 2.06 -5.42
CA LEU A 101 10.01 3.42 -5.23
C LEU A 101 9.62 4.05 -6.58
N ALA A 102 10.36 3.75 -7.65
CA ALA A 102 10.01 4.18 -9.00
C ALA A 102 8.71 3.55 -9.51
N VAL A 103 8.55 2.22 -9.38
CA VAL A 103 7.32 1.51 -9.78
C VAL A 103 6.12 2.01 -8.97
N ASP A 104 6.27 2.15 -7.66
CA ASP A 104 5.22 2.68 -6.79
C ASP A 104 4.84 4.10 -7.21
N THR A 105 5.82 4.97 -7.48
CA THR A 105 5.56 6.32 -7.97
C THR A 105 4.77 6.32 -9.28
N ILE A 106 5.11 5.44 -10.23
CA ILE A 106 4.38 5.31 -11.51
C ILE A 106 2.93 4.88 -11.26
N VAL A 107 2.70 3.87 -10.41
CA VAL A 107 1.34 3.41 -10.12
C VAL A 107 0.54 4.48 -9.37
N LEU A 108 1.18 5.21 -8.44
CA LEU A 108 0.55 6.32 -7.73
C LEU A 108 0.13 7.45 -8.67
N ILE A 109 0.97 7.80 -9.64
CA ILE A 109 0.63 8.78 -10.68
C ILE A 109 -0.56 8.29 -11.52
N GLY A 110 -0.55 7.02 -11.93
CA GLY A 110 -1.66 6.43 -12.69
C GLY A 110 -2.98 6.41 -11.92
N MET A 111 -2.95 6.08 -10.63
CA MET A 111 -4.11 6.12 -9.75
C MET A 111 -4.63 7.56 -9.57
N LEU A 112 -3.74 8.54 -9.48
CA LEU A 112 -4.11 9.96 -9.39
C LEU A 112 -4.80 10.46 -10.65
N LEU A 113 -4.25 10.12 -11.83
CA LEU A 113 -4.85 10.49 -13.10
C LEU A 113 -6.24 9.88 -13.27
N THR A 114 -6.41 8.59 -12.94
CA THR A 114 -7.73 7.93 -13.02
C THR A 114 -8.71 8.51 -12.00
N GLY A 115 -8.26 8.88 -10.79
CA GLY A 115 -9.07 9.58 -9.80
C GLY A 115 -9.54 10.95 -10.29
N LEU A 116 -8.65 11.74 -10.88
CA LEU A 116 -8.97 13.05 -11.46
C LEU A 116 -9.96 12.95 -12.62
N VAL A 117 -9.76 12.01 -13.56
CA VAL A 117 -10.69 11.77 -14.67
C VAL A 117 -12.07 11.39 -14.16
N LYS A 118 -12.16 10.53 -13.13
CA LYS A 118 -13.44 10.13 -12.53
C LYS A 118 -14.14 11.30 -11.83
N MET A 119 -13.38 12.20 -11.20
CA MET A 119 -13.92 13.42 -10.60
C MET A 119 -14.45 14.39 -11.65
N ASP A 120 -13.71 14.59 -12.75
CA ASP A 120 -14.09 15.47 -13.86
C ASP A 120 -15.37 14.96 -14.57
N LEU A 121 -15.45 13.66 -14.84
CA LEU A 121 -16.64 13.03 -15.40
C LEU A 121 -17.88 13.23 -14.53
N ARG A 122 -17.77 13.09 -13.21
CA ARG A 122 -18.88 13.26 -12.27
C ARG A 122 -19.22 14.73 -11.99
N ALA A 123 -18.34 15.66 -12.30
CA ALA A 123 -18.64 17.10 -12.21
C ALA A 123 -19.46 17.60 -13.41
N LYS A 124 -19.50 16.80 -14.49
CA LYS A 124 -20.21 17.11 -15.73
C LYS A 124 -21.59 16.43 -15.84
N GLU A 125 -21.90 15.54 -14.90
CA GLU A 125 -23.21 14.92 -14.63
C GLU A 125 -24.04 15.82 -13.71
#